data_AF-A0A1F8ZYF3-F1
#
_entry.id   AF-A0A1F8ZYF3-F1
#
_cell.length_a   1.000
_cell.length_b   1.000
_cell.length_c   1.000
_cell.angle_alpha   90.00
_cell.angle_beta   90.00
_cell.angle_gamma   90.00
#
_symmetry.space_group_name_H-M   'P 1'
#
loop_
_entity.id
_entity.type
_entity.pdbx_description
1 polymer ?
#
loop_
_entity_poly.entity_id
_entity_poly.type
_entity_poly.pdbx_seq_one_letter_code
_entity_poly.pdbx_strand_id
1 'polypeptide(L)'
;METEEPLNRRKDDRYFINEISLEGIGDIVEVSKNGLKIKKAPGFTVENPAVKFTVATLEIEAEVRWEGTVFIGLQSTNPLSNQAFLSKRMKRIKETIPPPQMKVSPEKAILQYKKDEGLIAMINLLMEVESPDPDIHKIGIFIEEISSRQQEAGKKAEKKGKEEEKRKEILLSCKDELIARAVELQAREVTEEIDINFAITILGLANVREIIRDHVHKRFFQSETSLPIFENYETFNILKSVVFKNLCRFFGLQDIQPEGSTLLAFETAGVDILIKESSGILDNYYQSPSRLYSEVSRMYEKAFFGVDPLQINQIYFEKGLNAFKELFNGYVLAHNTLNPDYAPSEDLKVSLSKNGLIFSYLACLTFLAILFLLDKDRESGFVLSKRLTSRGMDERKINMFLDQSINDTRTILRNLSVKGGLSQLSLPERTINIESYLGHDIRFEYLVKSFRDFSRGQVKRIALRNEDPPYAHFILGKLISSESFDLSSKTLCVVPCRNVSNDQWYIKDFTYFDLVVFKEINSLPAVHLNAFLRLWSSFEGQIIVTFNTYDFLDYTNPQLHAVLNNYIVDFPSYFFNDAVYRTMVDHTIHYLDPYLGDQPIDKDKYLSEVVTMNHIKADILLTQDIS
;
A
#
# COMPACT_ATOMS: atom_id res chain seq x y z
N MET A 1 27.48 24.03 18.20
CA MET A 1 26.21 23.62 17.57
C MET A 1 25.82 24.75 16.66
N GLU A 2 26.07 24.64 15.36
CA GLU A 2 25.44 25.51 14.39
C GLU A 2 23.92 25.31 14.54
N THR A 3 23.19 26.38 14.77
CA THR A 3 21.73 26.34 14.84
C THR A 3 21.20 25.95 13.46
N GLU A 4 20.70 24.73 13.30
CA GLU A 4 20.03 24.27 12.08
C GLU A 4 18.96 25.29 11.67
N GLU A 5 19.04 25.81 10.44
CA GLU A 5 17.98 26.66 9.89
C GLU A 5 16.68 25.84 9.85
N PRO A 6 15.54 26.39 10.29
CA PRO A 6 14.27 25.68 10.18
C PRO A 6 13.96 25.42 8.70
N LEU A 7 13.43 24.22 8.41
CA LEU A 7 12.94 23.93 7.06
C LEU A 7 11.84 24.93 6.70
N ASN A 8 10.87 25.14 7.58
CA ASN A 8 9.82 26.11 7.32
C ASN A 8 10.34 27.55 7.43
N ARG A 9 10.47 28.20 6.28
CA ARG A 9 10.88 29.60 6.17
C ARG A 9 9.72 30.60 6.27
N ARG A 10 8.47 30.15 6.20
CA ARG A 10 7.27 31.01 6.12
C ARG A 10 6.72 31.42 7.49
N LYS A 11 7.12 30.73 8.57
CA LYS A 11 6.72 30.91 9.99
C LYS A 11 5.22 30.73 10.30
N ASP A 12 4.35 31.27 9.45
CA ASP A 12 2.89 31.16 9.51
C ASP A 12 2.33 30.40 8.30
N ASP A 13 1.24 29.67 8.53
CA ASP A 13 0.49 28.94 7.51
C ASP A 13 -0.32 29.90 6.64
N ARG A 14 -0.21 29.76 5.30
CA ARG A 14 -0.91 30.59 4.32
C ARG A 14 -1.92 29.75 3.54
N TYR A 15 -3.13 30.30 3.40
CA TYR A 15 -4.27 29.70 2.72
C TYR A 15 -4.68 30.59 1.54
N PHE A 16 -4.83 29.97 0.38
CA PHE A 16 -5.42 30.65 -0.77
C PHE A 16 -6.91 30.76 -0.63
N ILE A 17 -7.46 31.93 -0.93
CA ILE A 17 -8.89 32.15 -0.86
C ILE A 17 -9.44 32.62 -2.22
N ASN A 18 -10.73 32.40 -2.42
CA ASN A 18 -11.50 33.10 -3.44
C ASN A 18 -11.39 34.60 -3.18
N GLU A 19 -11.12 35.35 -4.24
CA GLU A 19 -10.81 36.77 -4.17
C GLU A 19 -11.89 37.53 -3.38
N ILE A 20 -11.43 38.38 -2.46
CA ILE A 20 -12.29 39.28 -1.69
C ILE A 20 -11.90 40.70 -2.02
N SER A 21 -12.75 41.36 -2.80
CA SER A 21 -12.51 42.74 -3.20
C SER A 21 -12.65 43.70 -2.02
N LEU A 22 -11.63 44.53 -1.87
CA LEU A 22 -11.56 45.67 -0.97
C LEU A 22 -11.61 46.93 -1.82
N GLU A 23 -12.66 47.72 -1.62
CA GLU A 23 -12.92 48.93 -2.39
C GLU A 23 -11.69 49.87 -2.37
N GLY A 24 -11.22 50.24 -3.55
CA GLY A 24 -10.08 51.14 -3.74
C GLY A 24 -8.69 50.56 -3.44
N ILE A 25 -8.57 49.36 -2.86
CA ILE A 25 -7.29 48.75 -2.47
C ILE A 25 -6.89 47.61 -3.42
N GLY A 26 -7.82 46.69 -3.70
CA GLY A 26 -7.56 45.47 -4.46
C GLY A 26 -8.21 44.23 -3.87
N ASP A 27 -7.72 43.03 -4.19
CA ASP A 27 -8.34 41.77 -3.80
C ASP A 27 -7.48 40.97 -2.81
N ILE A 28 -8.06 40.51 -1.70
CA ILE A 28 -7.39 39.56 -0.81
C ILE A 28 -7.30 38.22 -1.53
N VAL A 29 -6.08 37.70 -1.69
CA VAL A 29 -5.79 36.44 -2.41
C VAL A 29 -5.21 35.34 -1.52
N GLU A 30 -4.53 35.72 -0.42
CA GLU A 30 -3.99 34.79 0.57
C GLU A 30 -4.26 35.30 1.98
N VAL A 31 -4.52 34.37 2.90
CA VAL A 31 -4.74 34.65 4.32
C VAL A 31 -3.92 33.70 5.17
N SER A 32 -3.37 34.21 6.27
CA SER A 32 -2.75 33.43 7.34
C SER A 32 -3.32 33.86 8.67
N LYS A 33 -3.01 33.15 9.74
CA LYS A 33 -3.40 33.55 11.10
C LYS A 33 -2.99 34.98 11.45
N ASN A 34 -1.84 35.45 10.96
CA ASN A 34 -1.28 36.74 11.33
C ASN A 34 -1.11 37.70 10.15
N GLY A 35 -1.62 37.41 8.95
CA GLY A 35 -1.30 38.22 7.78
C GLY A 35 -2.15 37.95 6.56
N LEU A 36 -2.10 38.89 5.63
CA LEU A 36 -2.91 38.92 4.42
C LEU A 36 -2.03 39.30 3.22
N LYS A 37 -2.35 38.75 2.06
CA LYS A 37 -1.77 39.22 0.79
C LYS A 37 -2.88 39.76 -0.09
N ILE A 38 -2.68 40.99 -0.56
CA ILE A 38 -3.60 41.70 -1.43
C ILE A 38 -2.99 41.86 -2.81
N LYS A 39 -3.73 41.51 -3.85
CA LYS A 39 -3.44 41.88 -5.24
C LYS A 39 -3.95 43.30 -5.45
N LYS A 40 -3.05 44.22 -5.77
CA LYS A 40 -3.33 45.67 -5.85
C LYS A 40 -4.35 45.99 -6.93
N ALA A 41 -5.25 46.92 -6.65
CA ALA A 41 -6.01 47.59 -7.69
C ALA A 41 -5.05 48.40 -8.60
N PRO A 42 -5.35 48.54 -9.90
CA PRO A 42 -4.52 49.34 -10.81
C PRO A 42 -4.34 50.76 -10.28
N GLY A 43 -3.08 51.21 -10.16
CA GLY A 43 -2.74 52.55 -9.68
C GLY A 43 -2.75 52.75 -8.16
N PHE A 44 -3.11 51.73 -7.37
CA PHE A 44 -3.05 51.83 -5.90
C PHE A 44 -1.60 51.90 -5.40
N THR A 45 -1.34 52.74 -4.40
CA THR A 45 -0.08 52.78 -3.64
C THR A 45 -0.40 53.00 -2.18
N VAL A 46 0.36 52.37 -1.29
CA VAL A 46 0.16 52.51 0.15
C VAL A 46 0.64 53.88 0.61
N GLU A 47 -0.28 54.75 1.00
CA GLU A 47 0.06 56.05 1.61
C GLU A 47 0.25 55.96 3.13
N ASN A 48 -0.47 55.05 3.80
CA ASN A 48 -0.41 54.82 5.25
C ASN A 48 -0.04 53.36 5.55
N PRO A 49 0.98 53.10 6.39
CA PRO A 49 1.36 51.75 6.78
C PRO A 49 0.27 51.00 7.54
N ALA A 50 -0.68 51.68 8.19
CA ALA A 50 -1.83 51.05 8.84
C ALA A 50 -3.05 51.08 7.92
N VAL A 51 -3.61 49.90 7.65
CA VAL A 51 -4.79 49.72 6.79
C VAL A 51 -5.90 49.06 7.61
N LYS A 52 -7.08 49.67 7.59
CA LYS A 52 -8.31 49.12 8.19
C LYS A 52 -9.32 48.85 7.10
N PHE A 53 -9.90 47.65 7.11
CA PHE A 53 -10.97 47.29 6.19
C PHE A 53 -11.88 46.24 6.81
N THR A 54 -13.10 46.19 6.28
CA THR A 54 -14.12 45.25 6.74
C THR A 54 -14.30 44.15 5.71
N VAL A 55 -14.17 42.90 6.15
CA VAL A 55 -14.47 41.72 5.33
C VAL A 55 -15.71 41.04 5.90
N ALA A 56 -16.83 41.15 5.19
CA ALA A 56 -18.15 40.74 5.68
C ALA A 56 -18.51 41.42 7.01
N THR A 57 -18.35 40.72 8.15
CA THR A 57 -18.60 41.26 9.51
C THR A 57 -17.31 41.37 10.35
N LEU A 58 -16.15 41.04 9.78
CA LEU A 58 -14.87 41.10 10.46
C LEU A 58 -14.16 42.40 10.10
N GLU A 59 -13.96 43.26 11.10
CA GLU A 59 -13.04 44.39 10.98
C GLU A 59 -11.61 43.88 11.15
N ILE A 60 -10.77 44.15 10.16
CA ILE A 60 -9.36 43.76 10.16
C ILE A 60 -8.53 45.03 10.15
N GLU A 61 -7.67 45.16 11.15
CA GLU A 61 -6.64 46.18 11.24
C GLU A 61 -5.29 45.52 11.00
N ALA A 62 -4.55 46.01 10.01
CA ALA A 62 -3.29 45.40 9.59
C ALA A 62 -2.23 46.45 9.22
N GLU A 63 -0.97 46.07 9.38
CA GLU A 63 0.19 46.88 9.01
C GLU A 63 0.84 46.36 7.73
N VAL A 64 1.23 47.27 6.84
CA VAL A 64 1.97 46.94 5.62
C VAL A 64 3.39 46.54 5.98
N ARG A 65 3.77 45.30 5.63
CA ARG A 65 5.12 44.76 5.84
C ARG A 65 5.99 44.85 4.60
N TRP A 66 5.39 44.72 3.43
CA TRP A 66 6.06 44.93 2.16
C TRP A 66 5.06 45.31 1.08
N GLU A 67 5.52 46.09 0.11
CA GLU A 67 4.76 46.46 -1.08
C GLU A 67 5.59 46.15 -2.31
N GLY A 68 5.00 45.42 -3.24
CA GLY A 68 5.53 45.18 -4.58
C GLY A 68 4.70 45.89 -5.65
N THR A 69 5.05 45.62 -6.91
CA THR A 69 4.34 46.20 -8.07
C THR A 69 2.90 45.69 -8.18
N VAL A 70 2.67 44.40 -7.90
CA VAL A 70 1.36 43.73 -8.06
C VAL A 70 0.70 43.40 -6.73
N PHE A 71 1.48 43.23 -5.66
CA PHE A 71 0.97 42.72 -4.38
C PHE A 71 1.42 43.57 -3.20
N ILE A 72 0.63 43.52 -2.13
CA ILE A 72 0.96 44.05 -0.81
C ILE A 72 0.86 42.92 0.20
N GLY A 73 1.85 42.83 1.09
CA GLY A 73 1.81 41.96 2.26
C GLY A 73 1.48 42.74 3.51
N LEU A 74 0.41 42.34 4.18
CA LEU A 74 -0.04 42.92 5.44
C LEU A 74 0.17 41.93 6.60
N GLN A 75 0.50 42.45 7.78
CA GLN A 75 0.45 41.72 9.04
C GLN A 75 -0.76 42.20 9.84
N SER A 76 -1.66 41.29 10.19
CA SER A 76 -2.81 41.59 11.04
C SER A 76 -2.34 41.96 12.45
N THR A 77 -2.95 42.99 13.02
CA THR A 77 -2.65 43.46 14.38
C THR A 77 -3.14 42.47 15.43
N ASN A 78 -4.27 41.81 15.13
CA ASN A 78 -4.82 40.71 15.93
C ASN A 78 -4.83 39.42 15.09
N PRO A 79 -4.51 38.25 15.67
CA PRO A 79 -4.63 36.99 14.95
C PRO A 79 -6.05 36.76 14.44
N LEU A 80 -6.18 36.41 13.17
CA LEU A 80 -7.42 35.96 12.57
C LEU A 80 -7.80 34.63 13.23
N SER A 81 -8.80 34.67 14.13
CA SER A 81 -9.20 33.51 14.94
C SER A 81 -10.35 32.71 14.34
N ASN A 82 -11.02 33.25 13.30
CA ASN A 82 -12.21 32.64 12.74
C ASN A 82 -11.88 31.60 11.65
N GLN A 83 -11.72 30.34 12.05
CA GLN A 83 -11.51 29.22 11.13
C GLN A 83 -12.67 29.07 10.11
N ALA A 84 -13.92 29.31 10.53
CA ALA A 84 -15.08 29.17 9.65
C ALA A 84 -15.10 30.21 8.51
N PHE A 85 -14.44 31.36 8.70
CA PHE A 85 -14.22 32.32 7.64
C PHE A 85 -13.27 31.76 6.57
N LEU A 86 -12.16 31.15 6.99
CA LEU A 86 -11.18 30.55 6.08
C LEU A 86 -11.78 29.35 5.34
N SER A 87 -12.45 28.44 6.05
CA SER A 87 -12.97 27.20 5.46
C SER A 87 -13.99 27.44 4.35
N LYS A 88 -14.80 28.50 4.45
CA LYS A 88 -15.81 28.88 3.43
C LYS A 88 -15.21 29.58 2.21
N ARG A 89 -14.07 30.24 2.35
CA ARG A 89 -13.46 31.08 1.30
C ARG A 89 -12.27 30.42 0.65
N MET A 90 -11.71 29.37 1.23
CA MET A 90 -10.51 28.72 0.71
C MET A 90 -10.73 28.16 -0.71
N LYS A 91 -9.76 28.41 -1.60
CA LYS A 91 -9.69 27.73 -2.89
C LYS A 91 -9.44 26.24 -2.65
N ARG A 92 -10.28 25.38 -3.22
CA ARG A 92 -10.18 23.94 -3.09
C ARG A 92 -10.00 23.32 -4.46
N ILE A 93 -9.12 22.33 -4.54
CA ILE A 93 -9.02 21.47 -5.71
C ILE A 93 -10.31 20.67 -5.78
N LYS A 94 -10.88 20.54 -6.97
CA LYS A 94 -12.12 19.82 -7.17
C LYS A 94 -11.85 18.31 -7.14
N GLU A 95 -12.62 17.59 -6.34
CA GLU A 95 -12.62 16.15 -6.31
C GLU A 95 -14.05 15.65 -6.47
N THR A 96 -14.28 14.84 -7.49
CA THR A 96 -15.55 14.12 -7.67
C THR A 96 -15.22 12.67 -7.96
N ILE A 97 -15.52 11.79 -7.00
CA ILE A 97 -15.46 10.35 -7.18
C ILE A 97 -16.90 9.87 -7.30
N PRO A 98 -17.31 9.29 -8.45
CA PRO A 98 -18.66 8.76 -8.61
C PRO A 98 -18.97 7.70 -7.54
N PRO A 99 -20.25 7.58 -7.11
CA PRO A 99 -20.64 6.45 -6.28
C PRO A 99 -20.40 5.13 -7.04
N PRO A 100 -20.16 4.02 -6.33
CA PRO A 100 -19.86 2.75 -6.97
C PRO A 100 -21.00 2.30 -7.89
N GLN A 101 -20.65 1.85 -9.10
CA GLN A 101 -21.62 1.38 -10.09
C GLN A 101 -22.35 0.12 -9.63
N MET A 102 -21.63 -0.73 -8.89
CA MET A 102 -22.12 -1.94 -8.24
C MET A 102 -21.68 -1.94 -6.78
N LYS A 103 -22.50 -2.45 -5.85
CA LYS A 103 -22.10 -2.60 -4.46
C LYS A 103 -21.95 -4.06 -4.08
N VAL A 104 -20.72 -4.51 -3.93
CA VAL A 104 -20.42 -5.84 -3.39
C VAL A 104 -20.40 -5.77 -1.86
N SER A 105 -21.05 -6.73 -1.21
CA SER A 105 -21.02 -6.87 0.26
C SER A 105 -20.03 -7.97 0.62
N PRO A 106 -18.86 -7.64 1.20
CA PRO A 106 -17.85 -8.64 1.55
C PRO A 106 -18.40 -9.74 2.47
N GLU A 107 -19.19 -9.40 3.48
CA GLU A 107 -19.81 -10.40 4.38
C GLU A 107 -20.69 -11.40 3.63
N LYS A 108 -21.49 -10.95 2.67
CA LYS A 108 -22.34 -11.82 1.87
C LYS A 108 -21.52 -12.67 0.90
N ALA A 109 -20.55 -12.08 0.23
CA ALA A 109 -19.67 -12.76 -0.71
C ALA A 109 -18.87 -13.87 0.00
N ILE A 110 -18.35 -13.57 1.20
CA ILE A 110 -17.65 -14.55 2.04
C ILE A 110 -18.59 -15.64 2.54
N LEU A 111 -19.85 -15.36 2.92
CA LEU A 111 -20.80 -16.41 3.30
C LEU A 111 -21.08 -17.41 2.17
N GLN A 112 -21.06 -16.95 0.91
CA GLN A 112 -21.17 -17.82 -0.25
C GLN A 112 -19.89 -18.64 -0.47
N TYR A 113 -18.72 -18.06 -0.20
CA TYR A 113 -17.41 -18.70 -0.29
C TYR A 113 -17.08 -19.64 0.89
N LYS A 114 -17.64 -19.36 2.09
CA LYS A 114 -17.51 -20.15 3.35
C LYS A 114 -17.96 -21.61 3.23
N LYS A 115 -18.54 -22.01 2.10
CA LYS A 115 -18.90 -23.40 1.82
C LYS A 115 -17.69 -24.30 1.52
N ASP A 116 -16.48 -23.76 1.33
CA ASP A 116 -15.27 -24.58 1.21
C ASP A 116 -14.55 -24.74 2.57
N GLU A 117 -15.20 -25.47 3.49
CA GLU A 117 -14.58 -25.83 4.78
C GLU A 117 -13.33 -26.72 4.60
N GLY A 118 -13.17 -27.37 3.43
CA GLY A 118 -11.97 -28.14 3.09
C GLY A 118 -10.73 -27.25 2.96
N LEU A 119 -10.90 -26.04 2.44
CA LEU A 119 -9.88 -25.01 2.35
C LEU A 119 -9.31 -24.64 3.72
N ILE A 120 -10.20 -24.41 4.69
CA ILE A 120 -9.85 -24.00 6.06
C ILE A 120 -9.00 -25.09 6.72
N ALA A 121 -9.43 -26.35 6.61
CA ALA A 121 -8.69 -27.48 7.16
C ALA A 121 -7.30 -27.63 6.51
N MET A 122 -7.16 -27.31 5.21
CA MET A 122 -5.85 -27.33 4.53
C MET A 122 -4.92 -26.21 4.94
N ILE A 123 -5.45 -25.01 5.17
CA ILE A 123 -4.67 -23.88 5.68
C ILE A 123 -4.10 -24.24 7.06
N ASN A 124 -4.97 -24.75 7.95
CA ASN A 124 -4.56 -25.21 9.28
C ASN A 124 -3.56 -26.36 9.22
N LEU A 125 -3.76 -27.31 8.31
CA LEU A 125 -2.81 -28.40 8.07
C LEU A 125 -1.44 -27.87 7.63
N LEU A 126 -1.38 -26.95 6.65
CA LEU A 126 -0.12 -26.35 6.20
C LEU A 126 0.61 -25.62 7.35
N MET A 127 -0.12 -24.83 8.13
CA MET A 127 0.45 -24.09 9.27
C MET A 127 1.05 -25.02 10.32
N GLU A 128 0.32 -26.08 10.68
CA GLU A 128 0.77 -27.04 11.69
C GLU A 128 1.99 -27.84 11.18
N VAL A 129 1.94 -28.30 9.93
CA VAL A 129 2.99 -29.14 9.33
C VAL A 129 4.30 -28.40 9.17
N GLU A 130 4.25 -27.12 8.81
CA GLU A 130 5.45 -26.30 8.62
C GLU A 130 5.89 -25.58 9.92
N SER A 131 5.18 -25.77 11.04
CA SER A 131 5.59 -25.30 12.38
C SER A 131 6.99 -25.82 12.76
N PRO A 132 7.83 -25.01 13.46
CA PRO A 132 9.12 -25.48 14.00
C PRO A 132 8.98 -26.70 14.91
N ASP A 133 7.92 -26.72 15.72
CA ASP A 133 7.50 -27.83 16.58
C ASP A 133 6.07 -28.25 16.19
N PRO A 134 5.92 -29.18 15.23
CA PRO A 134 4.62 -29.63 14.77
C PRO A 134 3.99 -30.67 15.71
N ASP A 135 2.70 -30.53 15.96
CA ASP A 135 1.88 -31.51 16.67
C ASP A 135 1.37 -32.58 15.70
N ILE A 136 2.04 -33.74 15.72
CA ILE A 136 1.71 -34.91 14.87
C ILE A 136 0.24 -35.33 15.02
N HIS A 137 -0.35 -35.20 16.22
CA HIS A 137 -1.73 -35.60 16.45
C HIS A 137 -2.69 -34.66 15.72
N LYS A 138 -2.45 -33.34 15.77
CA LYS A 138 -3.25 -32.36 15.02
C LYS A 138 -3.11 -32.54 13.52
N ILE A 139 -1.90 -32.85 13.03
CA ILE A 139 -1.66 -33.15 11.61
C ILE A 139 -2.56 -34.31 11.17
N GLY A 140 -2.60 -35.40 11.94
CA GLY A 140 -3.49 -36.53 11.69
C GLY A 140 -4.97 -36.13 11.65
N ILE A 141 -5.43 -35.35 12.64
CA ILE A 141 -6.82 -34.85 12.72
C ILE A 141 -7.19 -34.05 11.46
N PHE A 142 -6.36 -33.10 11.05
CA PHE A 142 -6.67 -32.27 9.88
C PHE A 142 -6.67 -33.08 8.58
N ILE A 143 -5.78 -34.06 8.42
CA ILE A 143 -5.77 -34.95 7.24
C ILE A 143 -7.06 -35.77 7.17
N GLU A 144 -7.53 -36.31 8.31
CA GLU A 144 -8.79 -37.05 8.40
C GLU A 144 -10.00 -36.16 8.10
N GLU A 145 -10.02 -34.92 8.61
CA GLU A 145 -11.06 -33.95 8.34
C GLU A 145 -11.15 -33.61 6.84
N ILE A 146 -10.00 -33.36 6.20
CA ILE A 146 -9.90 -33.09 4.76
C ILE A 146 -10.39 -34.28 3.94
N SER A 147 -9.93 -35.49 4.27
CA SER A 147 -10.28 -36.73 3.55
C SER A 147 -11.78 -37.04 3.68
N SER A 148 -12.34 -36.93 4.89
CA SER A 148 -13.77 -37.13 5.14
C SER A 148 -14.62 -36.16 4.31
N ARG A 149 -14.22 -34.89 4.24
CA ARG A 149 -14.91 -33.87 3.44
C ARG A 149 -14.80 -34.12 1.93
N GLN A 150 -13.66 -34.57 1.44
CA GLN A 150 -13.49 -34.98 0.03
C GLN A 150 -14.46 -36.10 -0.34
N GLN A 151 -14.58 -37.12 0.53
CA GLN A 151 -15.51 -38.22 0.30
C GLN A 151 -16.98 -37.77 0.31
N GLU A 152 -17.35 -36.85 1.19
CA GLU A 152 -18.70 -36.29 1.21
C GLU A 152 -19.03 -35.46 -0.04
N ALA A 153 -18.08 -34.67 -0.54
CA ALA A 153 -18.21 -33.90 -1.78
C ALA A 153 -18.39 -34.84 -2.99
N GLY A 154 -17.54 -35.86 -3.10
CA GLY A 154 -17.62 -36.88 -4.16
C GLY A 154 -18.97 -37.59 -4.19
N LYS A 155 -19.50 -38.00 -3.02
CA LYS A 155 -20.83 -38.60 -2.89
C LYS A 155 -21.96 -37.64 -3.30
N LYS A 156 -21.81 -36.33 -3.07
CA LYS A 156 -22.78 -35.31 -3.52
C LYS A 156 -22.70 -35.07 -5.03
N ALA A 157 -21.50 -35.09 -5.62
CA ALA A 157 -21.30 -34.99 -7.07
C ALA A 157 -21.88 -36.21 -7.81
N GLU A 158 -21.69 -37.43 -7.27
CA GLU A 158 -22.30 -38.66 -7.77
C GLU A 158 -23.82 -38.58 -7.84
N LYS A 159 -24.46 -38.06 -6.77
CA LYS A 159 -25.91 -37.87 -6.73
C LYS A 159 -26.43 -36.83 -7.72
N LYS A 160 -25.57 -35.92 -8.20
CA LYS A 160 -25.92 -34.86 -9.16
C LYS A 160 -25.59 -35.21 -10.61
N GLY A 161 -25.08 -36.41 -10.88
CA GLY A 161 -24.78 -36.87 -12.24
C GLY A 161 -23.65 -36.10 -12.94
N LYS A 162 -22.78 -35.42 -12.18
CA LYS A 162 -21.66 -34.65 -12.73
C LYS A 162 -20.39 -35.50 -12.76
N GLU A 163 -20.18 -36.24 -13.84
CA GLU A 163 -19.02 -37.14 -14.00
C GLU A 163 -17.67 -36.41 -14.06
N GLU A 164 -17.64 -35.15 -14.52
CA GLU A 164 -16.41 -34.33 -14.55
C GLU A 164 -15.97 -33.85 -13.16
N GLU A 165 -16.91 -33.38 -12.32
CA GLU A 165 -16.65 -33.04 -10.92
C GLU A 165 -16.18 -34.29 -10.15
N LYS A 166 -16.80 -35.44 -10.43
CA LYS A 166 -16.40 -36.73 -9.88
C LYS A 166 -14.96 -37.11 -10.25
N ARG A 167 -14.51 -36.90 -11.49
CA ARG A 167 -13.12 -37.19 -11.91
C ARG A 167 -12.09 -36.23 -11.31
N LYS A 168 -12.44 -34.96 -11.08
CA LYS A 168 -11.55 -33.98 -10.40
C LYS A 168 -11.44 -34.24 -8.89
N GLU A 169 -12.50 -34.75 -8.25
CA GLU A 169 -12.51 -35.03 -6.81
C GLU A 169 -11.91 -36.41 -6.45
N ILE A 170 -11.80 -37.34 -7.39
CA ILE A 170 -11.04 -38.60 -7.27
C ILE A 170 -9.57 -38.37 -7.68
N LEU A 171 -8.92 -37.33 -7.15
CA LEU A 171 -7.48 -37.40 -6.91
C LEU A 171 -7.28 -38.23 -5.63
N LEU A 172 -6.22 -39.04 -5.52
CA LEU A 172 -5.87 -39.71 -4.25
C LEU A 172 -5.97 -38.69 -3.10
N SER A 173 -6.73 -38.99 -2.06
CA SER A 173 -6.80 -38.09 -0.90
C SER A 173 -5.41 -37.98 -0.27
N CYS A 174 -5.11 -36.86 0.39
CA CYS A 174 -3.80 -36.67 1.06
C CYS A 174 -3.47 -37.86 1.98
N LYS A 175 -4.50 -38.37 2.66
CA LYS A 175 -4.47 -39.57 3.47
C LYS A 175 -4.01 -40.80 2.68
N ASP A 176 -4.61 -41.05 1.53
CA ASP A 176 -4.30 -42.21 0.70
C ASP A 176 -2.87 -42.16 0.15
N GLU A 177 -2.39 -40.98 -0.27
CA GLU A 177 -1.01 -40.81 -0.74
C GLU A 177 0.01 -41.06 0.38
N LEU A 178 -0.25 -40.55 1.58
CA LEU A 178 0.60 -40.78 2.75
C LEU A 178 0.63 -42.27 3.13
N ILE A 179 -0.52 -42.95 3.18
CA ILE A 179 -0.58 -44.37 3.50
C ILE A 179 0.12 -45.19 2.41
N ALA A 180 -0.13 -44.92 1.13
CA ALA A 180 0.48 -45.65 0.02
C ALA A 180 2.01 -45.57 0.06
N ARG A 181 2.58 -44.36 0.24
CA ARG A 181 4.05 -44.20 0.34
C ARG A 181 4.61 -44.85 1.59
N ALA A 182 3.90 -44.80 2.72
CA ALA A 182 4.35 -45.47 3.95
C ALA A 182 4.41 -47.00 3.78
N VAL A 183 3.42 -47.59 3.08
CA VAL A 183 3.38 -49.02 2.76
C VAL A 183 4.51 -49.41 1.81
N GLU A 184 4.72 -48.64 0.73
CA GLU A 184 5.81 -48.88 -0.23
C GLU A 184 7.19 -48.86 0.46
N LEU A 185 7.41 -47.91 1.36
CA LEU A 185 8.68 -47.74 2.06
C LEU A 185 8.97 -48.89 3.05
N GLN A 186 7.93 -49.56 3.54
CA GLN A 186 8.05 -50.75 4.40
C GLN A 186 7.99 -52.09 3.65
N ALA A 187 7.71 -52.08 2.33
CA ALA A 187 7.48 -53.30 1.53
C ALA A 187 6.44 -54.26 2.15
N ARG A 188 5.39 -53.72 2.81
CA ARG A 188 4.29 -54.52 3.38
C ARG A 188 3.19 -54.76 2.35
N GLU A 189 2.45 -55.87 2.48
CA GLU A 189 1.18 -56.06 1.77
C GLU A 189 0.07 -55.18 2.41
N VAL A 190 -0.83 -54.63 1.59
CA VAL A 190 -1.92 -53.69 1.97
C VAL A 190 -3.06 -54.41 2.73
N THR A 191 -2.74 -55.23 3.73
CA THR A 191 -3.72 -56.10 4.41
C THR A 191 -3.98 -55.72 5.87
N GLU A 192 -3.19 -54.82 6.47
CA GLU A 192 -3.44 -54.22 7.80
C GLU A 192 -4.07 -52.82 7.64
N GLU A 193 -5.09 -52.48 8.45
CA GLU A 193 -5.62 -51.11 8.53
C GLU A 193 -4.53 -50.18 9.08
N ILE A 194 -3.83 -49.50 8.16
CA ILE A 194 -2.79 -48.54 8.49
C ILE A 194 -3.42 -47.19 8.77
N ASP A 195 -3.31 -46.73 10.02
CA ASP A 195 -3.75 -45.40 10.45
C ASP A 195 -2.78 -44.31 9.95
N ILE A 196 -3.29 -43.08 9.78
CA ILE A 196 -2.53 -41.91 9.33
C ILE A 196 -1.38 -41.59 10.29
N ASN A 197 -1.55 -41.81 11.60
CA ASN A 197 -0.48 -41.61 12.58
C ASN A 197 0.71 -42.55 12.33
N PHE A 198 0.42 -43.78 11.91
CA PHE A 198 1.45 -44.73 11.51
C PHE A 198 2.17 -44.25 10.25
N ALA A 199 1.42 -43.81 9.22
CA ALA A 199 2.01 -43.27 8.00
C ALA A 199 2.93 -42.07 8.25
N ILE A 200 2.50 -41.12 9.10
CA ILE A 200 3.30 -39.95 9.50
C ILE A 200 4.61 -40.38 10.19
N THR A 201 4.51 -41.36 11.09
CA THR A 201 5.66 -41.86 11.86
C THR A 201 6.69 -42.55 10.94
N ILE A 202 6.23 -43.36 10.00
CA ILE A 202 7.12 -44.12 9.09
C ILE A 202 7.79 -43.21 8.05
N LEU A 203 7.02 -42.31 7.43
CA LEU A 203 7.55 -41.40 6.42
C LEU A 203 8.51 -40.38 7.02
N GLY A 204 8.30 -40.03 8.29
CA GLY A 204 9.00 -38.95 8.96
C GLY A 204 8.50 -37.58 8.48
N LEU A 205 8.63 -36.60 9.36
CA LEU A 205 8.05 -35.27 9.20
C LEU A 205 8.48 -34.54 7.92
N ALA A 206 9.71 -34.74 7.45
CA ALA A 206 10.21 -34.11 6.22
C ALA A 206 9.44 -34.57 4.97
N ASN A 207 9.19 -35.87 4.83
CA ASN A 207 8.43 -36.42 3.70
C ASN A 207 6.94 -36.08 3.84
N VAL A 208 6.41 -36.11 5.06
CA VAL A 208 5.02 -35.72 5.35
C VAL A 208 4.78 -34.25 4.96
N ARG A 209 5.70 -33.35 5.29
CA ARG A 209 5.69 -31.95 4.86
C ARG A 209 5.62 -31.81 3.35
N GLU A 210 6.49 -32.52 2.65
CA GLU A 210 6.54 -32.49 1.19
C GLU A 210 5.22 -32.96 0.57
N ILE A 211 4.69 -34.11 1.00
CA ILE A 211 3.45 -34.69 0.47
C ILE A 211 2.24 -33.78 0.74
N ILE A 212 2.12 -33.26 1.97
CA ILE A 212 1.02 -32.38 2.34
C ILE A 212 1.09 -31.09 1.53
N ARG A 213 2.26 -30.47 1.45
CA ARG A 213 2.46 -29.24 0.66
C ARG A 213 2.09 -29.49 -0.79
N ASP A 214 2.53 -30.61 -1.37
CA ASP A 214 2.21 -30.96 -2.74
C ASP A 214 0.71 -31.22 -2.95
N HIS A 215 0.04 -31.89 -2.00
CA HIS A 215 -1.40 -32.13 -2.07
C HIS A 215 -2.20 -30.84 -1.97
N VAL A 216 -1.87 -29.98 -1.01
CA VAL A 216 -2.54 -28.69 -0.83
C VAL A 216 -2.29 -27.82 -2.06
N HIS A 217 -1.04 -27.69 -2.51
CA HIS A 217 -0.73 -26.97 -3.74
C HIS A 217 -1.47 -27.51 -4.97
N LYS A 218 -1.51 -28.83 -5.21
CA LYS A 218 -2.25 -29.41 -6.34
C LYS A 218 -3.73 -29.04 -6.27
N ARG A 219 -4.36 -29.16 -5.10
CA ARG A 219 -5.79 -28.89 -4.98
C ARG A 219 -6.13 -27.42 -5.15
N PHE A 220 -5.30 -26.51 -4.64
CA PHE A 220 -5.52 -25.07 -4.76
C PHE A 220 -5.13 -24.52 -6.13
N PHE A 221 -4.07 -25.04 -6.75
CA PHE A 221 -3.52 -24.49 -8.00
C PHE A 221 -4.00 -25.23 -9.26
N GLN A 222 -4.55 -26.45 -9.16
CA GLN A 222 -5.10 -27.18 -10.31
C GLN A 222 -6.64 -27.17 -10.37
N SER A 223 -7.33 -26.59 -9.38
CA SER A 223 -8.75 -26.23 -9.55
C SER A 223 -8.87 -25.19 -10.65
N GLU A 224 -9.92 -25.24 -11.49
CA GLU A 224 -10.20 -24.21 -12.51
C GLU A 224 -9.98 -22.82 -11.91
N THR A 225 -8.87 -22.19 -12.28
CA THR A 225 -8.47 -20.90 -11.72
C THR A 225 -9.49 -19.86 -12.18
N SER A 226 -9.98 -19.02 -11.28
CA SER A 226 -10.74 -17.80 -11.63
C SER A 226 -9.94 -16.83 -12.49
N LEU A 227 -8.64 -17.09 -12.67
CA LEU A 227 -7.67 -16.26 -13.37
C LEU A 227 -7.00 -17.00 -14.54
N PRO A 228 -7.75 -17.50 -15.53
CA PRO A 228 -7.19 -18.32 -16.61
C PRO A 228 -6.21 -17.56 -17.52
N ILE A 229 -6.25 -16.22 -17.54
CA ILE A 229 -5.39 -15.38 -18.39
C ILE A 229 -4.05 -15.06 -17.71
N PHE A 230 -3.94 -15.26 -16.39
CA PHE A 230 -2.68 -15.01 -15.70
C PHE A 230 -1.70 -16.17 -15.97
N GLU A 231 -0.95 -16.07 -17.07
CA GLU A 231 -0.06 -17.13 -17.59
C GLU A 231 0.93 -17.74 -16.58
N ASN A 232 1.31 -16.98 -15.54
CA ASN A 232 2.27 -17.40 -14.53
C ASN A 232 1.67 -17.44 -13.11
N TYR A 233 0.36 -17.61 -12.96
CA TYR A 233 -0.34 -17.53 -11.68
C TYR A 233 0.20 -18.51 -10.61
N GLU A 234 0.43 -19.76 -10.99
CA GLU A 234 0.96 -20.77 -10.08
C GLU A 234 2.42 -20.46 -9.71
N THR A 235 3.21 -20.00 -10.69
CA THR A 235 4.58 -19.53 -10.45
C THR A 235 4.59 -18.35 -9.48
N PHE A 236 3.66 -17.41 -9.63
CA PHE A 236 3.48 -16.26 -8.76
C PHE A 236 3.19 -16.66 -7.31
N ASN A 237 2.23 -17.56 -7.09
CA ASN A 237 1.85 -18.00 -5.74
C ASN A 237 2.98 -18.76 -5.02
N ILE A 238 3.72 -19.60 -5.75
CA ILE A 238 4.86 -20.33 -5.20
C ILE A 238 6.03 -19.37 -4.93
N LEU A 239 6.38 -18.52 -5.90
CA LEU A 239 7.55 -17.64 -5.81
C LEU A 239 7.46 -16.68 -4.62
N LYS A 240 6.28 -16.12 -4.32
CA LYS A 240 6.08 -15.23 -3.16
C LYS A 240 6.44 -15.89 -1.85
N SER A 241 5.92 -17.09 -1.65
CA SER A 241 6.16 -17.89 -0.45
C SER A 241 7.64 -18.23 -0.30
N VAL A 242 8.32 -18.59 -1.41
CA VAL A 242 9.75 -18.91 -1.44
C VAL A 242 10.60 -17.68 -1.12
N VAL A 243 10.36 -16.57 -1.81
CA VAL A 243 11.08 -15.30 -1.61
C VAL A 243 10.94 -14.83 -0.16
N PHE A 244 9.72 -14.84 0.37
CA PHE A 244 9.46 -14.44 1.75
C PHE A 244 10.19 -15.32 2.77
N LYS A 245 10.15 -16.66 2.60
CA LYS A 245 10.88 -17.60 3.47
C LYS A 245 12.40 -17.34 3.42
N ASN A 246 12.95 -17.07 2.24
CA ASN A 246 14.37 -16.75 2.09
C ASN A 246 14.73 -15.40 2.72
N LEU A 247 13.85 -14.40 2.63
CA LEU A 247 14.02 -13.11 3.32
C LEU A 247 13.98 -13.26 4.84
N CYS A 248 13.03 -14.03 5.39
CA CYS A 248 12.91 -14.24 6.84
C CYS A 248 14.20 -14.78 7.46
N ARG A 249 14.84 -15.75 6.79
CA ARG A 249 16.14 -16.32 7.21
C ARG A 249 17.24 -15.26 7.29
N PHE A 250 17.23 -14.30 6.37
CA PHE A 250 18.24 -13.25 6.33
C PHE A 250 17.98 -12.15 7.36
N PHE A 251 16.72 -11.76 7.53
CA PHE A 251 16.32 -10.68 8.44
C PHE A 251 16.05 -11.13 9.88
N GLY A 252 16.24 -12.42 10.17
CA GLY A 252 16.13 -12.97 11.53
C GLY A 252 14.70 -13.00 12.09
N LEU A 253 13.69 -12.90 11.23
CA LEU A 253 12.30 -13.10 11.63
C LEU A 253 12.03 -14.60 11.69
N GLN A 254 11.68 -15.12 12.87
CA GLN A 254 11.11 -16.45 12.98
C GLN A 254 9.66 -16.39 12.49
N ASP A 255 9.38 -17.00 11.34
CA ASP A 255 8.02 -17.25 10.87
C ASP A 255 7.41 -18.34 11.77
N ILE A 256 7.00 -17.96 12.98
CA ILE A 256 6.39 -18.86 13.97
C ILE A 256 5.06 -19.35 13.35
N GLN A 257 4.90 -20.66 13.21
CA GLN A 257 3.71 -21.31 12.60
C GLN A 257 3.39 -20.85 11.15
N PRO A 258 4.39 -20.88 10.26
CA PRO A 258 4.54 -20.18 8.97
C PRO A 258 3.40 -19.26 8.49
N GLU A 259 2.93 -18.40 9.37
CA GLU A 259 1.73 -17.62 9.14
C GLU A 259 1.94 -16.65 7.99
N GLY A 260 3.14 -16.09 7.88
CA GLY A 260 3.46 -15.09 6.86
C GLY A 260 3.52 -15.68 5.46
N SER A 261 4.23 -16.81 5.30
CA SER A 261 4.28 -17.51 4.02
C SER A 261 2.91 -18.05 3.60
N THR A 262 2.11 -18.53 4.57
CA THR A 262 0.75 -19.01 4.34
C THR A 262 -0.18 -17.86 3.90
N LEU A 263 -0.12 -16.71 4.57
CA LEU A 263 -0.89 -15.51 4.18
C LEU A 263 -0.61 -15.12 2.73
N LEU A 264 0.66 -15.01 2.33
CA LEU A 264 1.06 -14.62 0.97
C LEU A 264 0.65 -15.64 -0.10
N ALA A 265 0.53 -16.91 0.27
CA ALA A 265 0.01 -17.95 -0.61
C ALA A 265 -1.52 -17.82 -0.83
N PHE A 266 -2.26 -17.29 0.16
CA PHE A 266 -3.72 -17.11 0.10
C PHE A 266 -4.18 -15.68 -0.17
N GLU A 267 -3.26 -14.75 -0.44
CA GLU A 267 -3.58 -13.33 -0.60
C GLU A 267 -4.54 -13.03 -1.77
N THR A 268 -4.73 -13.96 -2.71
CA THR A 268 -5.62 -13.80 -3.87
C THR A 268 -7.06 -14.24 -3.61
N ALA A 269 -7.38 -14.76 -2.42
CA ALA A 269 -8.75 -15.18 -2.08
C ALA A 269 -9.79 -14.07 -2.30
N GLY A 270 -9.48 -12.83 -1.91
CA GLY A 270 -10.33 -11.67 -2.12
C GLY A 270 -10.52 -11.29 -3.59
N VAL A 271 -9.52 -11.57 -4.43
CA VAL A 271 -9.62 -11.39 -5.88
C VAL A 271 -10.58 -12.43 -6.47
N ASP A 272 -10.43 -13.70 -6.10
CA ASP A 272 -11.32 -14.77 -6.55
C ASP A 272 -12.77 -14.55 -6.15
N ILE A 273 -13.00 -14.05 -4.93
CA ILE A 273 -14.32 -13.66 -4.43
C ILE A 273 -14.87 -12.50 -5.25
N LEU A 274 -14.06 -11.46 -5.50
CA LEU A 274 -14.52 -10.28 -6.25
C LEU A 274 -14.85 -10.62 -7.70
N ILE A 275 -14.05 -11.45 -8.39
CA ILE A 275 -14.33 -11.91 -9.75
C ILE A 275 -15.68 -12.61 -9.82
N LYS A 276 -15.96 -13.53 -8.90
CA LYS A 276 -17.26 -14.24 -8.82
C LYS A 276 -18.44 -13.29 -8.66
N GLU A 277 -18.28 -12.23 -7.88
CA GLU A 277 -19.32 -11.22 -7.67
C GLU A 277 -19.41 -10.22 -8.83
N SER A 278 -18.32 -10.03 -9.60
CA SER A 278 -18.21 -9.01 -10.65
C SER A 278 -19.06 -9.28 -11.90
N SER A 279 -19.68 -10.47 -12.00
CA SER A 279 -20.54 -10.85 -13.13
C SER A 279 -19.86 -10.74 -14.50
N GLY A 280 -18.57 -11.09 -14.57
CA GLY A 280 -17.79 -11.12 -15.81
C GLY A 280 -16.89 -9.90 -16.06
N ILE A 281 -17.02 -8.84 -15.25
CA ILE A 281 -16.30 -7.58 -15.46
C ILE A 281 -14.79 -7.74 -15.20
N LEU A 282 -14.42 -8.57 -14.21
CA LEU A 282 -13.02 -8.76 -13.82
C LEU A 282 -12.39 -10.04 -14.38
N ASP A 283 -13.10 -10.83 -15.19
CA ASP A 283 -12.64 -12.15 -15.66
C ASP A 283 -11.26 -12.11 -16.32
N ASN A 284 -10.96 -10.99 -16.98
CA ASN A 284 -9.73 -10.79 -17.71
C ASN A 284 -8.84 -9.69 -17.13
N TYR A 285 -9.16 -9.13 -15.95
CA TYR A 285 -8.48 -7.94 -15.45
C TYR A 285 -7.13 -8.24 -14.78
N TYR A 286 -7.07 -9.30 -13.96
CA TYR A 286 -5.87 -9.63 -13.18
C TYR A 286 -4.94 -10.57 -13.95
N GLN A 287 -4.17 -10.01 -14.86
CA GLN A 287 -3.28 -10.77 -15.75
C GLN A 287 -1.83 -10.86 -15.24
N SER A 288 -1.46 -10.06 -14.23
CA SER A 288 -0.08 -9.92 -13.77
C SER A 288 0.01 -9.51 -12.28
N PRO A 289 1.18 -9.73 -11.63
CA PRO A 289 1.49 -9.16 -10.32
C PRO A 289 1.32 -7.64 -10.24
N SER A 290 1.71 -6.90 -11.28
CA SER A 290 1.51 -5.45 -11.37
C SER A 290 0.04 -5.05 -11.28
N ARG A 291 -0.89 -5.82 -11.85
CA ARG A 291 -2.34 -5.59 -11.64
C ARG A 291 -2.77 -5.95 -10.22
N LEU A 292 -2.24 -7.02 -9.61
CA LEU A 292 -2.61 -7.43 -8.25
C LEU A 292 -2.13 -6.46 -7.16
N TYR A 293 -0.97 -5.84 -7.35
CA TYR A 293 -0.33 -4.95 -6.39
C TYR A 293 -0.46 -3.46 -6.72
N SER A 294 -1.20 -3.12 -7.77
CA SER A 294 -1.37 -1.73 -8.17
C SER A 294 -2.40 -0.99 -7.33
N GLU A 295 -2.05 0.23 -6.97
CA GLU A 295 -2.96 1.22 -6.42
C GLU A 295 -4.11 1.55 -7.37
N VAL A 296 -3.83 1.68 -8.67
CA VAL A 296 -4.83 1.96 -9.72
C VAL A 296 -5.89 0.87 -9.75
N SER A 297 -5.49 -0.39 -9.57
CA SER A 297 -6.43 -1.51 -9.49
C SER A 297 -7.33 -1.41 -8.27
N ARG A 298 -6.76 -1.11 -7.09
CA ARG A 298 -7.55 -0.85 -5.87
C ARG A 298 -8.53 0.31 -6.05
N MET A 299 -8.11 1.36 -6.76
CA MET A 299 -8.95 2.50 -7.04
C MET A 299 -10.11 2.14 -7.98
N TYR A 300 -9.83 1.44 -9.08
CA TYR A 300 -10.86 0.95 -10.00
C TYR A 300 -11.88 0.08 -9.27
N GLU A 301 -11.42 -0.87 -8.46
CA GLU A 301 -12.30 -1.78 -7.73
C GLU A 301 -13.19 -1.04 -6.73
N LYS A 302 -12.66 -0.04 -6.01
CA LYS A 302 -13.48 0.80 -5.12
C LYS A 302 -14.47 1.65 -5.89
N ALA A 303 -14.02 2.28 -6.97
CA ALA A 303 -14.86 3.13 -7.81
C ALA A 303 -15.97 2.34 -8.50
N PHE A 304 -15.75 1.05 -8.79
CA PHE A 304 -16.72 0.21 -9.46
C PHE A 304 -17.60 -0.61 -8.49
N PHE A 305 -16.99 -1.31 -7.52
CA PHE A 305 -17.64 -2.27 -6.62
C PHE A 305 -17.88 -1.75 -5.19
N GLY A 306 -17.32 -0.58 -4.85
CA GLY A 306 -17.36 0.01 -3.51
C GLY A 306 -16.44 -0.67 -2.49
N VAL A 307 -15.70 -1.70 -2.90
CA VAL A 307 -14.77 -2.47 -2.07
C VAL A 307 -13.57 -2.93 -2.89
N ASP A 308 -12.42 -3.12 -2.25
CA ASP A 308 -11.25 -3.74 -2.85
C ASP A 308 -10.98 -5.16 -2.28
N PRO A 309 -10.15 -5.99 -2.95
CA PRO A 309 -9.74 -7.29 -2.46
C PRO A 309 -9.04 -7.29 -1.09
N LEU A 310 -8.41 -6.18 -0.67
CA LEU A 310 -7.78 -6.09 0.64
C LEU A 310 -8.83 -6.06 1.75
N GLN A 311 -9.92 -5.31 1.57
CA GLN A 311 -11.06 -5.32 2.49
C GLN A 311 -11.74 -6.70 2.54
N ILE A 312 -11.94 -7.34 1.38
CA ILE A 312 -12.53 -8.68 1.32
C ILE A 312 -11.64 -9.67 2.07
N ASN A 313 -10.33 -9.64 1.81
CA ASN A 313 -9.36 -10.49 2.49
C ASN A 313 -9.34 -10.26 4.00
N GLN A 314 -9.42 -9.02 4.49
CA GLN A 314 -9.47 -8.77 5.93
C GLN A 314 -10.63 -9.53 6.58
N ILE A 315 -11.82 -9.39 5.99
CA ILE A 315 -13.02 -10.02 6.52
C ILE A 315 -12.94 -11.54 6.37
N TYR A 316 -12.35 -12.04 5.28
CA TYR A 316 -12.16 -13.45 5.03
C TYR A 316 -11.19 -14.08 6.04
N PHE A 317 -10.02 -13.47 6.28
CA PHE A 317 -9.03 -13.97 7.23
C PHE A 317 -9.50 -13.81 8.67
N GLU A 318 -10.05 -12.66 9.06
CA GLU A 318 -10.45 -12.40 10.44
C GLU A 318 -11.78 -13.07 10.81
N LYS A 319 -12.84 -12.94 10.00
CA LYS A 319 -14.18 -13.49 10.32
C LYS A 319 -14.46 -14.84 9.67
N GLY A 320 -13.72 -15.19 8.62
CA GLY A 320 -13.84 -16.47 7.92
C GLY A 320 -12.96 -17.55 8.52
N LEU A 321 -11.66 -17.32 8.49
CA LEU A 321 -10.65 -18.27 8.95
C LEU A 321 -10.26 -18.09 10.41
N ASN A 322 -10.50 -16.91 10.99
CA ASN A 322 -10.01 -16.52 12.31
C ASN A 322 -8.49 -16.71 12.43
N ALA A 323 -7.77 -16.33 11.38
CA ALA A 323 -6.32 -16.49 11.24
C ALA A 323 -5.68 -15.18 10.75
N PHE A 324 -4.36 -15.09 10.92
CA PHE A 324 -3.49 -14.06 10.34
C PHE A 324 -3.76 -12.60 10.73
N LYS A 325 -4.65 -12.29 11.69
CA LYS A 325 -5.05 -10.91 12.01
C LYS A 325 -3.86 -9.94 12.15
N GLU A 326 -2.83 -10.32 12.91
CA GLU A 326 -1.66 -9.47 13.12
C GLU A 326 -0.82 -9.29 11.84
N LEU A 327 -0.58 -10.36 11.08
CA LEU A 327 0.21 -10.29 9.86
C LEU A 327 -0.56 -9.63 8.71
N PHE A 328 -1.89 -9.75 8.69
CA PHE A 328 -2.73 -9.09 7.70
C PHE A 328 -2.70 -7.56 7.85
N ASN A 329 -2.63 -7.04 9.09
CA ASN A 329 -2.33 -5.63 9.33
C ASN A 329 -1.01 -5.23 8.65
N GLY A 330 0.04 -6.05 8.81
CA GLY A 330 1.32 -5.87 8.13
C GLY A 330 1.22 -5.96 6.61
N TYR A 331 0.38 -6.84 6.07
CA TYR A 331 0.13 -6.99 4.64
C TYR A 331 -0.46 -5.70 4.04
N VAL A 332 -1.43 -5.07 4.72
CA VAL A 332 -1.98 -3.77 4.29
C VAL A 332 -0.90 -2.68 4.32
N LEU A 333 -0.07 -2.65 5.36
CA LEU A 333 1.05 -1.71 5.44
C LEU A 333 2.07 -1.94 4.33
N ALA A 334 2.29 -3.19 3.89
CA ALA A 334 3.16 -3.51 2.77
C ALA A 334 2.66 -2.90 1.45
N HIS A 335 1.34 -2.93 1.20
CA HIS A 335 0.72 -2.26 0.05
C HIS A 335 0.90 -0.74 0.09
N ASN A 336 0.71 -0.12 1.26
CA ASN A 336 0.98 1.31 1.45
C ASN A 336 2.47 1.66 1.29
N THR A 337 3.36 0.74 1.67
CA THR A 337 4.82 0.92 1.58
C THR A 337 5.31 0.78 0.14
N LEU A 338 4.67 -0.10 -0.64
CA LEU A 338 4.93 -0.24 -2.07
C LEU A 338 4.41 0.98 -2.85
N ASN A 339 3.17 1.39 -2.58
CA ASN A 339 2.50 2.52 -3.25
C ASN A 339 2.02 3.53 -2.20
N PRO A 340 2.83 4.57 -1.87
CA PRO A 340 2.44 5.54 -0.87
C PRO A 340 1.17 6.32 -1.20
N ASP A 341 0.73 6.39 -2.45
CA ASP A 341 -0.54 6.98 -2.88
C ASP A 341 -1.76 6.09 -2.62
N TYR A 342 -1.57 4.80 -2.32
CA TYR A 342 -2.69 3.92 -1.97
C TYR A 342 -3.40 4.38 -0.70
N ALA A 343 -4.68 4.68 -0.81
CA ALA A 343 -5.55 5.01 0.30
C ALA A 343 -6.44 3.81 0.65
N PRO A 344 -6.20 3.12 1.78
CA PRO A 344 -7.09 2.07 2.24
C PRO A 344 -8.48 2.65 2.57
N SER A 345 -9.50 1.82 2.43
CA SER A 345 -10.86 2.23 2.75
C SER A 345 -10.99 2.49 4.25
N GLU A 346 -11.85 3.44 4.66
CA GLU A 346 -11.88 3.94 6.04
C GLU A 346 -12.25 2.89 7.10
N ASP A 347 -13.01 1.88 6.69
CA ASP A 347 -13.45 0.72 7.47
C ASP A 347 -12.33 -0.29 7.73
N LEU A 348 -11.31 -0.32 6.88
CA LEU A 348 -10.15 -1.18 7.05
C LEU A 348 -9.24 -0.60 8.14
N LYS A 349 -9.21 -1.26 9.31
CA LYS A 349 -8.40 -0.85 10.47
C LYS A 349 -7.14 -1.70 10.59
N VAL A 350 -6.05 -1.05 10.98
CA VAL A 350 -4.70 -1.63 11.07
C VAL A 350 -4.12 -1.38 12.46
N SER A 351 -3.74 -2.43 13.16
CA SER A 351 -3.02 -2.33 14.45
C SER A 351 -1.50 -2.35 14.23
N LEU A 352 -0.79 -1.46 14.92
CA LEU A 352 0.66 -1.27 14.75
C LEU A 352 1.41 -2.09 15.81
N SER A 353 1.62 -3.37 15.54
CA SER A 353 2.44 -4.25 16.37
C SER A 353 3.84 -4.42 15.79
N LYS A 354 4.81 -4.81 16.63
CA LYS A 354 6.19 -5.07 16.18
C LYS A 354 6.26 -6.13 15.07
N ASN A 355 5.56 -7.26 15.22
CA ASN A 355 5.64 -8.33 14.21
C ASN A 355 4.92 -7.94 12.93
N GLY A 356 3.74 -7.31 13.02
CA GLY A 356 3.02 -6.80 11.85
C GLY A 356 3.84 -5.76 11.08
N LEU A 357 4.53 -4.87 11.79
CA LEU A 357 5.44 -3.91 11.18
C LEU A 357 6.63 -4.59 10.48
N ILE A 358 7.35 -5.50 11.13
CA ILE A 358 8.48 -6.21 10.49
C ILE A 358 8.00 -7.02 9.29
N PHE A 359 6.87 -7.71 9.42
CA PHE A 359 6.22 -8.43 8.32
C PHE A 359 5.92 -7.49 7.15
N SER A 360 5.40 -6.28 7.40
CA SER A 360 5.09 -5.32 6.34
C SER A 360 6.29 -4.99 5.46
N TYR A 361 7.48 -4.86 6.06
CA TYR A 361 8.70 -4.61 5.32
C TYR A 361 9.12 -5.80 4.48
N LEU A 362 9.10 -7.00 5.06
CA LEU A 362 9.47 -8.23 4.34
C LEU A 362 8.48 -8.56 3.22
N ALA A 363 7.18 -8.37 3.43
CA ALA A 363 6.16 -8.49 2.40
C ALA A 363 6.36 -7.46 1.28
N CYS A 364 6.71 -6.21 1.60
CA CYS A 364 7.05 -5.21 0.60
C CYS A 364 8.28 -5.62 -0.24
N LEU A 365 9.33 -6.16 0.38
CA LEU A 365 10.49 -6.71 -0.35
C LEU A 365 10.09 -7.90 -1.24
N THR A 366 9.18 -8.76 -0.76
CA THR A 366 8.60 -9.83 -1.57
C THR A 366 7.89 -9.25 -2.79
N PHE A 367 7.02 -8.24 -2.64
CA PHE A 367 6.32 -7.62 -3.78
C PHE A 367 7.29 -7.08 -4.82
N LEU A 368 8.34 -6.36 -4.39
CA LEU A 368 9.37 -5.84 -5.29
C LEU A 368 10.09 -6.95 -6.05
N ALA A 369 10.43 -8.06 -5.38
CA ALA A 369 11.06 -9.20 -6.01
C ALA A 369 10.15 -9.88 -7.04
N ILE A 370 8.85 -9.97 -6.76
CA ILE A 370 7.88 -10.53 -7.69
C ILE A 370 7.70 -9.65 -8.92
N LEU A 371 7.51 -8.34 -8.74
CA LEU A 371 7.41 -7.38 -9.84
C LEU A 371 8.67 -7.42 -10.71
N PHE A 372 9.85 -7.54 -10.08
CA PHE A 372 11.09 -7.66 -10.83
C PHE A 372 11.20 -9.00 -11.58
N LEU A 373 10.93 -10.14 -10.94
CA LEU A 373 11.19 -11.46 -11.54
C LEU A 373 10.12 -11.90 -12.55
N LEU A 374 8.85 -11.55 -12.34
CA LEU A 374 7.75 -11.93 -13.22
C LEU A 374 7.42 -10.85 -14.24
N ASP A 375 7.26 -9.60 -13.78
CA ASP A 375 6.89 -8.48 -14.66
C ASP A 375 8.10 -7.78 -15.29
N LYS A 376 9.32 -8.18 -14.92
CA LYS A 376 10.58 -7.58 -15.39
C LYS A 376 10.66 -6.10 -15.05
N ASP A 377 9.97 -5.64 -14.00
CA ASP A 377 10.00 -4.26 -13.56
C ASP A 377 11.37 -3.89 -13.00
N ARG A 378 12.12 -3.14 -13.80
CA ARG A 378 13.47 -2.67 -13.48
C ARG A 378 13.45 -1.69 -12.30
N GLU A 379 12.38 -0.90 -12.12
CA GLU A 379 12.26 0.05 -11.01
C GLU A 379 12.21 -0.72 -9.69
N SER A 380 11.31 -1.71 -9.59
CA SER A 380 11.23 -2.59 -8.43
C SER A 380 12.53 -3.35 -8.16
N GLY A 381 13.21 -3.84 -9.21
CA GLY A 381 14.51 -4.51 -9.08
C GLY A 381 15.61 -3.60 -8.51
N PHE A 382 15.60 -2.32 -8.87
CA PHE A 382 16.56 -1.33 -8.35
C PHE A 382 16.29 -1.03 -6.88
N VAL A 383 15.04 -0.78 -6.50
CA VAL A 383 14.69 -0.49 -5.10
C VAL A 383 14.98 -1.71 -4.22
N LEU A 384 14.65 -2.92 -4.68
CA LEU A 384 14.98 -4.16 -3.99
C LEU A 384 16.50 -4.28 -3.75
N SER A 385 17.32 -4.09 -4.80
CA SER A 385 18.77 -4.25 -4.68
C SER A 385 19.38 -3.26 -3.69
N LYS A 386 18.94 -2.00 -3.69
CA LYS A 386 19.39 -0.97 -2.74
C LYS A 386 19.04 -1.32 -1.30
N ARG A 387 17.82 -1.81 -1.05
CA ARG A 387 17.35 -2.23 0.29
C ARG A 387 18.04 -3.48 0.80
N LEU A 388 18.40 -4.42 -0.08
CA LEU A 388 19.20 -5.59 0.30
C LEU A 388 20.66 -5.21 0.56
N THR A 389 21.21 -4.28 -0.23
CA THR A 389 22.58 -3.78 -0.07
C THR A 389 22.79 -3.09 1.26
N SER A 390 21.87 -2.21 1.67
CA SER A 390 21.97 -1.52 2.97
C SER A 390 21.94 -2.46 4.18
N ARG A 391 21.49 -3.71 3.97
CA ARG A 391 21.40 -4.75 4.99
C ARG A 391 22.53 -5.77 4.89
N GLY A 392 23.55 -5.51 4.07
CA GLY A 392 24.79 -6.27 4.01
C GLY A 392 24.86 -7.34 2.92
N MET A 393 23.90 -7.35 1.98
CA MET A 393 24.01 -8.16 0.76
C MET A 393 24.78 -7.39 -0.31
N ASP A 394 26.03 -7.78 -0.58
CA ASP A 394 26.70 -7.33 -1.80
C ASP A 394 26.01 -7.89 -3.06
N GLU A 395 26.37 -7.37 -4.23
CA GLU A 395 25.78 -7.76 -5.51
C GLU A 395 25.82 -9.28 -5.75
N ARG A 396 26.90 -9.95 -5.34
CA ARG A 396 27.04 -11.40 -5.46
C ARG A 396 26.02 -12.12 -4.58
N LYS A 397 25.86 -11.70 -3.32
CA LYS A 397 24.86 -12.26 -2.40
C LYS A 397 23.44 -12.02 -2.87
N ILE A 398 23.16 -10.84 -3.46
CA ILE A 398 21.84 -10.55 -4.05
C ILE A 398 21.55 -11.51 -5.21
N ASN A 399 22.50 -11.68 -6.14
CA ASN A 399 22.35 -12.64 -7.24
C ASN A 399 22.16 -14.07 -6.72
N MET A 400 22.94 -14.50 -5.72
CA MET A 400 22.76 -15.81 -5.09
C MET A 400 21.38 -15.97 -4.43
N PHE A 401 20.86 -14.93 -3.78
CA PHE A 401 19.53 -14.93 -3.18
C PHE A 401 18.42 -15.08 -4.24
N LEU A 402 18.52 -14.34 -5.35
CA LEU A 402 17.58 -14.44 -6.46
C LEU A 402 17.65 -15.82 -7.12
N ASP A 403 18.86 -16.33 -7.37
CA ASP A 403 19.09 -17.65 -7.98
C ASP A 403 18.55 -18.78 -7.11
N GLN A 404 18.79 -18.70 -5.80
CA GLN A 404 18.23 -19.66 -4.86
C GLN A 404 16.70 -19.65 -4.90
N SER A 405 16.08 -18.46 -4.89
CA SER A 405 14.63 -18.33 -4.91
C SER A 405 14.01 -18.84 -6.22
N ILE A 406 14.67 -18.60 -7.36
CA ILE A 406 14.28 -19.14 -8.67
C ILE A 406 14.41 -20.67 -8.69
N ASN A 407 15.52 -21.23 -8.21
CA ASN A 407 15.78 -22.67 -8.22
C ASN A 407 14.84 -23.45 -7.29
N ASP A 408 14.57 -22.91 -6.10
CA ASP A 408 13.60 -23.48 -5.17
C ASP A 408 12.20 -23.50 -5.80
N THR A 409 11.79 -22.40 -6.43
CA THR A 409 10.51 -22.30 -7.13
C THR A 409 10.40 -23.29 -8.29
N ARG A 410 11.44 -23.39 -9.13
CA ARG A 410 11.49 -24.37 -10.24
C ARG A 410 11.40 -25.81 -9.75
N THR A 411 12.04 -26.12 -8.62
CA THR A 411 11.98 -27.45 -8.01
C THR A 411 10.56 -27.78 -7.59
N ILE A 412 9.87 -26.85 -6.92
CA ILE A 412 8.47 -27.02 -6.50
C ILE A 412 7.57 -27.17 -7.73
N LEU A 413 7.70 -26.30 -8.75
CA LEU A 413 6.91 -26.39 -9.99
C LEU A 413 7.09 -27.74 -10.69
N ARG A 414 8.33 -28.25 -10.76
CA ARG A 414 8.64 -29.56 -11.37
C ARG A 414 7.97 -30.69 -10.61
N ASN A 415 8.02 -30.67 -9.28
CA ASN A 415 7.37 -31.68 -8.44
C ASN A 415 5.84 -31.66 -8.59
N LEU A 416 5.25 -30.47 -8.78
CA LEU A 416 3.82 -30.30 -9.03
C LEU A 416 3.40 -30.57 -10.49
N SER A 417 4.35 -30.86 -11.38
CA SER A 417 4.12 -31.00 -12.82
C SER A 417 3.43 -29.78 -13.46
N VAL A 418 3.68 -28.59 -12.90
CA VAL A 418 3.15 -27.32 -13.39
C VAL A 418 4.11 -26.76 -14.44
N LYS A 419 3.55 -26.34 -15.59
CA LYS A 419 4.33 -25.65 -16.62
C LYS A 419 4.59 -24.22 -16.17
N GLY A 420 5.84 -23.79 -16.25
CA GLY A 420 6.24 -22.43 -15.87
C GLY A 420 7.75 -22.29 -15.93
N GLY A 421 8.23 -21.07 -16.13
CA GLY A 421 9.65 -20.78 -16.25
C GLY A 421 9.98 -19.39 -15.73
N LEU A 422 10.80 -19.33 -14.69
CA LEU A 422 11.47 -18.10 -14.26
C LEU A 422 12.81 -18.00 -14.96
N SER A 423 13.20 -16.82 -15.42
CA SER A 423 14.55 -16.54 -15.89
C SER A 423 15.28 -15.62 -14.92
N GLN A 424 16.60 -15.78 -14.83
CA GLN A 424 17.43 -14.84 -14.09
C GLN A 424 17.51 -13.53 -14.87
N LEU A 425 17.39 -12.41 -14.16
CA LEU A 425 17.52 -11.07 -14.71
C LEU A 425 18.77 -10.41 -14.15
N SER A 426 19.44 -9.60 -14.96
CA SER A 426 20.51 -8.73 -14.49
C SER A 426 19.96 -7.65 -13.56
N LEU A 427 20.70 -7.36 -12.49
CA LEU A 427 20.38 -6.26 -11.60
C LEU A 427 20.44 -4.92 -12.36
N PRO A 428 19.43 -4.04 -12.19
CA PRO A 428 19.40 -2.74 -12.84
C PRO A 428 20.38 -1.76 -12.19
N GLU A 429 21.04 -0.94 -13.01
CA GLU A 429 22.04 0.03 -12.53
C GLU A 429 21.40 1.37 -12.09
N ARG A 430 20.40 1.89 -12.81
CA ARG A 430 19.71 3.16 -12.53
C ARG A 430 18.29 3.18 -13.09
N THR A 431 17.33 3.79 -12.38
CA THR A 431 15.93 3.83 -12.84
C THR A 431 15.18 5.16 -12.65
N ILE A 432 15.39 5.91 -11.56
CA ILE A 432 14.55 7.09 -11.27
C ILE A 432 15.39 8.35 -11.03
N ASN A 433 15.36 9.27 -12.01
CA ASN A 433 15.80 10.66 -11.82
C ASN A 433 14.61 11.54 -11.46
N ILE A 434 14.57 12.07 -10.23
CA ILE A 434 13.43 12.91 -9.80
C ILE A 434 13.32 14.21 -10.61
N GLU A 435 14.43 14.74 -11.13
CA GLU A 435 14.45 15.99 -11.89
C GLU A 435 13.78 15.85 -13.26
N SER A 436 13.66 14.64 -13.80
CA SER A 436 12.87 14.40 -15.03
C SER A 436 11.37 14.30 -14.76
N TYR A 437 10.96 14.06 -13.50
CA TYR A 437 9.56 14.03 -13.09
C TYR A 437 9.08 15.41 -12.63
N LEU A 438 9.93 16.22 -12.01
CA LEU A 438 9.55 17.52 -11.49
C LEU A 438 9.98 18.61 -12.48
N GLY A 439 9.01 19.37 -13.01
CA GLY A 439 9.31 20.48 -13.93
C GLY A 439 10.23 21.55 -13.32
N HIS A 440 10.78 22.43 -14.16
CA HIS A 440 11.65 23.52 -13.72
C HIS A 440 10.86 24.63 -13.01
N ASP A 441 10.76 24.54 -11.68
CA ASP A 441 10.16 25.56 -10.83
C ASP A 441 10.88 25.67 -9.48
N ILE A 442 11.08 26.90 -9.00
CA ILE A 442 11.76 27.18 -7.73
C ILE A 442 11.14 26.49 -6.50
N ARG A 443 9.83 26.20 -6.53
CA ARG A 443 9.14 25.46 -5.45
C ARG A 443 9.48 23.97 -5.49
N PHE A 444 9.61 23.38 -6.69
CA PHE A 444 10.11 22.01 -6.83
C PHE A 444 11.57 21.94 -6.42
N GLU A 445 12.39 22.93 -6.76
CA GLU A 445 13.78 23.02 -6.29
C GLU A 445 13.85 23.07 -4.76
N TYR A 446 12.97 23.84 -4.11
CA TYR A 446 12.87 23.89 -2.65
C TYR A 446 12.45 22.54 -2.04
N LEU A 447 11.47 21.85 -2.63
CA LEU A 447 11.06 20.50 -2.22
C LEU A 447 12.23 19.52 -2.33
N VAL A 448 12.87 19.46 -3.50
CA VAL A 448 14.03 18.60 -3.78
C VAL A 448 15.19 18.90 -2.84
N LYS A 449 15.47 20.19 -2.58
CA LYS A 449 16.50 20.60 -1.63
C LYS A 449 16.18 20.10 -0.22
N SER A 450 14.94 20.27 0.25
CA SER A 450 14.53 19.81 1.58
C SER A 450 14.69 18.29 1.74
N PHE A 451 14.34 17.52 0.70
CA PHE A 451 14.58 16.08 0.68
C PHE A 451 16.06 15.70 0.59
N ARG A 452 16.90 16.53 -0.04
CA ARG A 452 18.36 16.35 -0.07
C ARG A 452 18.98 16.55 1.30
N ASP A 453 18.57 17.62 2.01
CA ASP A 453 19.02 17.91 3.37
C ASP A 453 18.56 16.80 4.33
N PHE A 454 17.32 16.32 4.15
CA PHE A 454 16.80 15.16 4.88
C PHE A 454 17.57 13.89 4.58
N SER A 455 17.78 13.52 3.32
CA SER A 455 18.52 12.31 2.94
C SER A 455 19.96 12.30 3.48
N ARG A 456 20.60 13.46 3.64
CA ARG A 456 21.94 13.60 4.21
C ARG A 456 21.97 13.58 5.74
N GLY A 457 20.81 13.47 6.38
CA GLY A 457 20.67 13.47 7.83
C GLY A 457 20.86 14.85 8.48
N GLN A 458 20.88 15.93 7.69
CA GLN A 458 20.92 17.31 8.22
C GLN A 458 19.62 17.69 8.92
N VAL A 459 18.52 17.06 8.50
CA VAL A 459 17.23 17.12 9.18
C VAL A 459 16.67 15.70 9.26
N LYS A 460 16.12 15.31 10.41
CA LYS A 460 15.52 13.97 10.59
C LYS A 460 14.00 13.95 10.42
N ARG A 461 13.39 15.11 10.17
CA ARG A 461 11.94 15.31 10.20
C ARG A 461 11.51 16.15 9.02
N ILE A 462 10.46 15.71 8.34
CA ILE A 462 9.74 16.49 7.32
C ILE A 462 8.25 16.43 7.65
N ALA A 463 7.58 17.58 7.58
CA ALA A 463 6.13 17.67 7.57
C ALA A 463 5.67 18.19 6.19
N LEU A 464 5.35 17.27 5.28
CA LEU A 464 4.98 17.58 3.91
C LEU A 464 3.51 18.04 3.85
N ARG A 465 3.31 19.35 3.70
CA ARG A 465 1.99 19.94 3.50
C ARG A 465 1.60 19.87 2.04
N ASN A 466 0.38 19.42 1.75
CA ASN A 466 -0.13 19.23 0.39
C ASN A 466 -1.58 19.68 0.25
N GLU A 467 -2.04 19.81 -0.99
CA GLU A 467 -3.44 20.13 -1.35
C GLU A 467 -4.14 18.91 -1.97
N ASP A 468 -3.39 18.05 -2.67
CA ASP A 468 -3.84 16.83 -3.35
C ASP A 468 -3.04 15.64 -2.80
N PRO A 469 -3.54 14.95 -1.74
CA PRO A 469 -2.81 13.86 -1.10
C PRO A 469 -2.39 12.75 -2.07
N PRO A 470 -3.26 12.24 -2.98
CA PRO A 470 -2.88 11.22 -3.97
C PRO A 470 -1.63 11.60 -4.77
N TYR A 471 -1.60 12.78 -5.40
CA TYR A 471 -0.45 13.18 -6.20
C TYR A 471 0.80 13.48 -5.35
N ALA A 472 0.62 14.14 -4.20
CA ALA A 472 1.74 14.40 -3.30
C ALA A 472 2.37 13.10 -2.78
N HIS A 473 1.57 12.07 -2.52
CA HIS A 473 2.06 10.76 -2.08
C HIS A 473 2.67 9.96 -3.24
N PHE A 474 2.14 10.08 -4.45
CA PHE A 474 2.76 9.51 -5.66
C PHE A 474 4.18 10.06 -5.86
N ILE A 475 4.33 11.39 -5.81
CA ILE A 475 5.64 12.05 -5.90
C ILE A 475 6.53 11.70 -4.70
N LEU A 476 5.97 11.57 -3.49
CA LEU A 476 6.72 11.11 -2.33
C LEU A 476 7.30 9.71 -2.54
N GLY A 477 6.55 8.79 -3.15
CA GLY A 477 7.05 7.47 -3.55
C GLY A 477 8.24 7.58 -4.50
N LYS A 478 8.17 8.44 -5.52
CA LYS A 478 9.28 8.68 -6.45
C LYS A 478 10.48 9.35 -5.77
N LEU A 479 10.27 10.26 -4.82
CA LEU A 479 11.33 10.86 -4.01
C LEU A 479 12.04 9.83 -3.14
N ILE A 480 11.30 8.92 -2.49
CA ILE A 480 11.87 7.87 -1.64
C ILE A 480 12.65 6.86 -2.49
N SER A 481 12.14 6.49 -3.66
CA SER A 481 12.76 5.49 -4.53
C SER A 481 13.86 6.03 -5.45
N SER A 482 14.03 7.35 -5.56
CA SER A 482 15.01 7.95 -6.47
C SER A 482 16.46 7.68 -6.07
N GLU A 483 17.33 7.50 -7.05
CA GLU A 483 18.80 7.43 -6.85
C GLU A 483 19.38 8.76 -6.37
N SER A 484 18.67 9.87 -6.60
CA SER A 484 19.11 11.21 -6.16
C SER A 484 19.20 11.34 -4.64
N PHE A 485 18.56 10.42 -3.91
CA PHE A 485 18.53 10.37 -2.46
C PHE A 485 18.88 8.95 -1.98
N ASP A 486 19.59 8.85 -0.87
CA ASP A 486 19.87 7.56 -0.22
C ASP A 486 18.67 7.05 0.60
N LEU A 487 17.45 7.45 0.22
CA LEU A 487 16.20 7.00 0.86
C LEU A 487 15.78 5.62 0.34
N SER A 488 16.13 5.29 -0.90
CA SER A 488 15.80 4.02 -1.55
C SER A 488 16.46 2.81 -0.86
N SER A 489 17.52 3.05 -0.09
CA SER A 489 18.25 2.05 0.67
C SER A 489 17.69 1.81 2.09
N LYS A 490 16.80 2.66 2.59
CA LYS A 490 16.29 2.62 3.98
C LYS A 490 15.28 1.49 4.19
N THR A 491 15.27 0.89 5.39
CA THR A 491 14.08 0.13 5.84
C THR A 491 12.96 1.10 6.12
N LEU A 492 11.82 0.90 5.46
CA LEU A 492 10.72 1.86 5.54
C LEU A 492 9.36 1.22 5.78
N CYS A 493 8.49 1.97 6.44
CA CYS A 493 7.08 1.65 6.61
C CYS A 493 6.25 2.91 6.36
N VAL A 494 5.15 2.75 5.63
CA VAL A 494 4.16 3.80 5.40
C VAL A 494 2.90 3.48 6.19
N VAL A 495 2.58 4.34 7.15
CA VAL A 495 1.44 4.22 8.07
C VAL A 495 0.31 5.16 7.62
N PRO A 496 -0.84 4.63 7.18
CA PRO A 496 -2.04 5.41 6.88
C PRO A 496 -2.77 5.81 8.18
N CYS A 497 -2.60 7.05 8.65
CA CYS A 497 -3.03 7.45 10.00
C CYS A 497 -4.55 7.28 10.22
N ARG A 498 -5.37 7.55 9.20
CA ARG A 498 -6.84 7.37 9.24
C ARG A 498 -7.27 5.92 9.53
N ASN A 499 -6.44 4.96 9.15
CA ASN A 499 -6.71 3.52 9.27
C ASN A 499 -6.10 2.90 10.53
N VAL A 500 -5.31 3.64 11.30
CA VAL A 500 -4.76 3.13 12.56
C VAL A 500 -5.90 2.80 13.52
N SER A 501 -5.91 1.58 14.05
CA SER A 501 -6.89 1.12 15.04
C SER A 501 -6.67 1.82 16.39
N ASN A 502 -7.57 1.63 17.36
CA ASN A 502 -7.38 2.18 18.71
C ASN A 502 -6.42 1.35 19.59
N ASP A 503 -5.83 0.28 19.05
CA ASP A 503 -4.89 -0.56 19.78
C ASP A 503 -3.59 0.19 20.08
N GLN A 504 -3.06 0.02 21.28
CA GLN A 504 -1.83 0.70 21.70
C GLN A 504 -0.62 0.21 20.91
N TRP A 505 0.28 1.13 20.60
CA TRP A 505 1.57 0.86 19.99
C TRP A 505 2.68 1.59 20.75
N TYR A 506 3.91 1.09 20.61
CA TYR A 506 5.06 1.58 21.35
C TYR A 506 6.17 2.05 20.41
N ILE A 507 6.97 3.01 20.87
CA ILE A 507 8.13 3.53 20.12
C ILE A 507 9.09 2.41 19.71
N LYS A 508 9.28 1.42 20.59
CA LYS A 508 10.13 0.24 20.34
C LYS A 508 9.67 -0.63 19.17
N ASP A 509 8.41 -0.52 18.76
CA ASP A 509 7.86 -1.31 17.65
C ASP A 509 8.39 -0.77 16.30
N PHE A 510 8.84 0.49 16.27
CA PHE A 510 9.39 1.16 15.08
C PHE A 510 10.91 1.05 14.96
N THR A 511 11.63 0.49 15.94
CA THR A 511 13.11 0.51 15.96
C THR A 511 13.77 -0.26 14.83
N TYR A 512 13.01 -1.06 14.09
CA TYR A 512 13.48 -1.78 12.91
C TYR A 512 13.61 -0.89 11.66
N PHE A 513 12.96 0.28 11.66
CA PHE A 513 12.90 1.17 10.51
C PHE A 513 13.95 2.27 10.59
N ASP A 514 14.53 2.59 9.45
CA ASP A 514 15.36 3.78 9.29
C ASP A 514 14.50 4.99 8.86
N LEU A 515 13.36 4.74 8.21
CA LEU A 515 12.40 5.74 7.72
C LEU A 515 10.96 5.33 8.05
N VAL A 516 10.18 6.22 8.65
CA VAL A 516 8.74 6.00 8.88
C VAL A 516 7.96 7.14 8.24
N VAL A 517 6.94 6.81 7.45
CA VAL A 517 6.05 7.79 6.81
C VAL A 517 4.67 7.70 7.46
N PHE A 518 4.19 8.78 8.06
CA PHE A 518 2.82 8.88 8.57
C PHE A 518 1.98 9.70 7.59
N LYS A 519 1.08 9.04 6.86
CA LYS A 519 0.18 9.70 5.90
C LYS A 519 -0.99 10.36 6.62
N GLU A 520 -1.28 11.62 6.28
CA GLU A 520 -2.39 12.40 6.84
C GLU A 520 -2.41 12.39 8.38
N ILE A 521 -1.33 12.84 9.01
CA ILE A 521 -1.13 12.77 10.47
C ILE A 521 -2.25 13.44 11.27
N ASN A 522 -2.93 14.42 10.69
CA ASN A 522 -4.12 15.06 11.25
C ASN A 522 -5.31 14.10 11.42
N SER A 523 -5.35 12.99 10.68
CA SER A 523 -6.36 11.93 10.78
C SER A 523 -5.98 10.83 11.79
N LEU A 524 -4.83 10.94 12.47
CA LEU A 524 -4.44 9.98 13.50
C LEU A 524 -5.45 10.00 14.67
N PRO A 525 -5.94 8.84 15.13
CA PRO A 525 -6.81 8.77 16.30
C PRO A 525 -6.20 9.51 17.50
N ALA A 526 -7.00 10.34 18.17
CA ALA A 526 -6.52 11.21 19.25
C ALA A 526 -5.82 10.44 20.39
N VAL A 527 -6.22 9.18 20.62
CA VAL A 527 -5.61 8.26 21.60
C VAL A 527 -4.10 8.05 21.35
N HIS A 528 -3.65 8.20 20.11
CA HIS A 528 -2.26 7.97 19.69
C HIS A 528 -1.42 9.22 19.60
N LEU A 529 -1.99 10.42 19.78
CA LEU A 529 -1.26 11.68 19.63
C LEU A 529 -0.04 11.74 20.55
N ASN A 530 -0.20 11.37 21.83
CA ASN A 530 0.92 11.37 22.78
C ASN A 530 2.01 10.35 22.42
N ALA A 531 1.63 9.18 21.91
CA ALA A 531 2.59 8.17 21.45
C ALA A 531 3.37 8.68 20.23
N PHE A 532 2.67 9.30 19.27
CA PHE A 532 3.28 9.95 18.12
C PHE A 532 4.22 11.09 18.51
N LEU A 533 3.82 11.99 19.41
CA LEU A 533 4.70 13.09 19.84
C LEU A 533 5.99 12.59 20.48
N ARG A 534 5.92 11.50 21.26
CA ARG A 534 7.11 10.86 21.81
C ARG A 534 7.96 10.25 20.69
N LEU A 535 7.37 9.48 19.79
CA LEU A 535 8.06 8.92 18.63
C LEU A 535 8.75 10.02 17.80
N TRP A 536 8.04 11.11 17.48
CA TRP A 536 8.58 12.26 16.76
C TRP A 536 9.82 12.84 17.43
N SER A 537 9.82 12.97 18.75
CA SER A 537 10.96 13.52 19.49
C SER A 537 12.13 12.54 19.67
N SER A 538 11.87 11.24 19.85
CA SER A 538 12.87 10.29 20.34
C SER A 538 13.32 9.26 19.30
N PHE A 539 12.64 9.13 18.17
CA PHE A 539 13.00 8.16 17.15
C PHE A 539 14.35 8.51 16.49
N GLU A 540 15.28 7.57 16.50
CA GLU A 540 16.63 7.81 15.97
C GLU A 540 16.66 7.94 14.44
N GLY A 541 15.79 7.18 13.76
CA GLY A 541 15.58 7.22 12.32
C GLY A 541 14.88 8.49 11.87
N GLN A 542 14.47 8.49 10.61
CA GLN A 542 13.86 9.64 9.95
C GLN A 542 12.34 9.50 9.89
N ILE A 543 11.61 10.61 10.01
CA ILE A 543 10.15 10.62 9.93
C ILE A 543 9.71 11.64 8.89
N ILE A 544 8.83 11.19 8.01
CA ILE A 544 8.04 12.06 7.14
C ILE A 544 6.60 11.97 7.62
N VAL A 545 5.97 13.10 7.88
CA VAL A 545 4.51 13.17 8.02
C VAL A 545 3.93 13.93 6.84
N THR A 546 2.73 13.56 6.41
CA THR A 546 1.97 14.35 5.44
C THR A 546 0.70 14.87 6.10
N PHE A 547 0.22 16.05 5.69
CA PHE A 547 -1.06 16.59 6.14
C PHE A 547 -1.64 17.50 5.07
N ASN A 548 -2.97 17.57 5.01
CA ASN A 548 -3.65 18.40 4.02
C ASN A 548 -3.76 19.85 4.52
N THR A 549 -3.47 20.79 3.63
CA THR A 549 -3.62 22.23 3.88
C THR A 549 -5.07 22.58 4.27
N TYR A 550 -6.05 21.83 3.75
CA TYR A 550 -7.47 22.03 4.02
C TYR A 550 -7.91 21.65 5.44
N ASP A 551 -7.03 21.05 6.25
CA ASP A 551 -7.32 20.66 7.63
C ASP A 551 -7.04 21.77 8.66
N PHE A 552 -6.43 22.89 8.23
CA PHE A 552 -6.18 24.07 9.07
C PHE A 552 -5.54 23.71 10.42
N LEU A 553 -4.41 22.99 10.37
CA LEU A 553 -3.82 22.33 11.53
C LEU A 553 -3.49 23.28 12.70
N ASP A 554 -3.08 24.50 12.39
CA ASP A 554 -2.82 25.59 13.36
C ASP A 554 -4.07 26.05 14.13
N TYR A 555 -5.28 25.76 13.63
CA TYR A 555 -6.56 25.95 14.32
C TYR A 555 -7.09 24.65 14.94
N THR A 556 -7.07 23.54 14.18
CA THR A 556 -7.76 22.29 14.57
C THR A 556 -6.96 21.45 15.56
N ASN A 557 -5.63 21.46 15.45
CA ASN A 557 -4.75 20.76 16.37
C ASN A 557 -3.47 21.58 16.64
N PRO A 558 -3.57 22.65 17.43
CA PRO A 558 -2.44 23.56 17.70
C PRO A 558 -1.24 22.86 18.36
N GLN A 559 -1.49 21.80 19.13
CA GLN A 559 -0.44 21.01 19.77
C GLN A 559 0.40 20.27 18.72
N LEU A 560 -0.24 19.60 17.76
CA LEU A 560 0.46 18.93 16.67
C LEU A 560 1.15 19.97 15.77
N HIS A 561 0.46 21.05 15.41
CA HIS A 561 1.03 22.13 14.61
C HIS A 561 2.31 22.71 15.24
N ALA A 562 2.31 22.99 16.55
CA ALA A 562 3.48 23.53 17.24
C ALA A 562 4.74 22.66 17.12
N VAL A 563 4.55 21.33 17.04
CA VAL A 563 5.65 20.38 16.86
C VAL A 563 6.09 20.27 15.40
N LEU A 564 5.16 20.37 14.46
CA LEU A 564 5.44 20.24 13.03
C LEU A 564 5.95 21.53 12.39
N ASN A 565 5.61 22.71 12.92
CA ASN A 565 5.74 24.00 12.24
C ASN A 565 7.15 24.25 11.66
N ASN A 566 8.20 23.95 12.42
CA ASN A 566 9.59 24.18 11.98
C ASN A 566 10.06 23.21 10.88
N TYR A 567 9.33 22.12 10.66
CA TYR A 567 9.65 21.04 9.73
C TYR A 567 8.73 21.04 8.49
N ILE A 568 7.85 22.04 8.36
CA ILE A 568 6.92 22.12 7.24
C ILE A 568 7.69 22.35 5.94
N VAL A 569 7.44 21.46 4.97
CA VAL A 569 7.85 21.56 3.59
C VAL A 569 6.59 21.62 2.75
N ASP A 570 6.44 22.66 1.93
CA ASP A 570 5.27 22.83 1.07
C ASP A 570 5.44 22.04 -0.22
N PHE A 571 4.49 21.16 -0.50
CA PHE A 571 4.31 20.65 -1.86
C PHE A 571 3.87 21.81 -2.77
N PRO A 572 4.35 21.90 -4.02
CA PRO A 572 3.99 23.00 -4.92
C PRO A 572 2.47 23.05 -5.18
N SER A 573 1.87 24.20 -4.87
CA SER A 573 0.43 24.43 -5.08
C SER A 573 0.09 24.63 -6.56
N TYR A 574 -1.03 24.03 -6.97
CA TYR A 574 -1.59 24.18 -8.32
C TYR A 574 -2.10 25.60 -8.58
N PHE A 575 -2.55 26.30 -7.54
CA PHE A 575 -3.11 27.66 -7.66
C PHE A 575 -2.06 28.75 -7.88
N PHE A 576 -0.78 28.46 -7.65
CA PHE A 576 0.30 29.40 -7.96
C PHE A 576 0.95 29.16 -9.32
N ASN A 577 0.83 27.96 -9.92
CA ASN A 577 1.51 27.65 -11.18
C ASN A 577 0.81 26.53 -11.96
N ASP A 578 0.21 26.94 -13.08
CA ASP A 578 -0.45 26.05 -14.02
C ASP A 578 0.47 24.98 -14.61
N ALA A 579 1.79 25.19 -14.66
CA ALA A 579 2.74 24.18 -15.10
C ALA A 579 2.80 22.99 -14.14
N VAL A 580 2.75 23.23 -12.83
CA VAL A 580 2.67 22.17 -11.81
C VAL A 580 1.43 21.31 -12.04
N TYR A 581 0.29 21.98 -12.28
CA TYR A 581 -0.98 21.30 -12.53
C TYR A 581 -0.96 20.50 -13.84
N ARG A 582 -0.44 21.08 -14.93
CA ARG A 582 -0.28 20.38 -16.21
C ARG A 582 0.59 19.13 -16.06
N THR A 583 1.71 19.22 -15.33
CA THR A 583 2.58 18.07 -15.02
C THR A 583 1.84 17.00 -14.22
N MET A 584 0.98 17.36 -13.26
CA MET A 584 0.15 16.39 -12.55
C MET A 584 -0.81 15.67 -13.49
N VAL A 585 -1.50 16.38 -14.38
CA VAL A 585 -2.40 15.78 -15.38
C VAL A 585 -1.63 14.84 -16.30
N ASP A 586 -0.47 15.26 -16.82
CA ASP A 586 0.39 14.45 -17.68
C ASP A 586 0.86 13.16 -16.99
N HIS A 587 1.33 13.28 -15.74
CA HIS A 587 1.72 12.12 -14.96
C HIS A 587 0.55 11.17 -14.71
N THR A 588 -0.63 11.71 -14.41
CA THR A 588 -1.80 10.88 -14.11
C THR A 588 -2.24 10.09 -15.33
N ILE A 589 -2.26 10.73 -16.51
CA ILE A 589 -2.58 10.07 -17.78
C ILE A 589 -1.53 8.98 -18.07
N HIS A 590 -0.24 9.33 -18.05
CA HIS A 590 0.83 8.37 -18.33
C HIS A 590 0.84 7.18 -17.35
N TYR A 591 0.50 7.43 -16.08
CA TYR A 591 0.39 6.41 -15.06
C TYR A 591 -0.74 5.41 -15.33
N LEU A 592 -1.76 5.80 -16.11
CA LEU A 592 -2.88 4.95 -16.51
C LEU A 592 -2.66 4.25 -17.85
N ASP A 593 -1.66 4.63 -18.66
CA ASP A 593 -1.38 4.00 -19.98
C ASP A 593 -1.40 2.46 -19.93
N PRO A 594 -0.77 1.78 -18.92
CA PRO A 594 -0.78 0.32 -18.86
C PRO A 594 -2.16 -0.32 -18.67
N TYR A 595 -3.20 0.47 -18.32
CA TYR A 595 -4.57 0.04 -18.02
C TYR A 595 -5.56 0.32 -19.15
N LEU A 596 -5.21 1.21 -20.07
CA LEU A 596 -6.13 1.75 -21.08
C LEU A 596 -5.76 1.29 -22.50
N GLY A 597 -4.53 0.78 -22.68
CA GLY A 597 -4.02 0.41 -24.00
C GLY A 597 -3.90 1.64 -24.90
N ASP A 598 -4.30 1.52 -26.17
CA ASP A 598 -4.16 2.59 -27.18
C ASP A 598 -5.31 3.62 -27.16
N GLN A 599 -6.13 3.65 -26.11
CA GLN A 599 -7.30 4.54 -26.05
C GLN A 599 -6.87 6.00 -25.85
N PRO A 600 -7.36 6.94 -26.69
CA PRO A 600 -7.02 8.36 -26.54
C PRO A 600 -7.73 8.96 -25.34
N ILE A 601 -7.01 9.78 -24.58
CA ILE A 601 -7.57 10.55 -23.45
C ILE A 601 -7.60 12.03 -23.82
N ASP A 602 -8.77 12.65 -23.70
CA ASP A 602 -8.93 14.09 -23.86
C ASP A 602 -8.34 14.83 -22.65
N LYS A 603 -7.06 15.19 -22.74
CA LYS A 603 -6.34 15.94 -21.72
C LYS A 603 -6.97 17.31 -21.45
N ASP A 604 -7.52 17.98 -22.46
CA ASP A 604 -8.01 19.36 -22.35
C ASP A 604 -9.23 19.44 -21.42
N LYS A 605 -10.01 18.35 -21.32
CA LYS A 605 -11.08 18.19 -20.31
C LYS A 605 -10.57 18.53 -18.91
N TYR A 606 -9.44 17.97 -18.49
CA TYR A 606 -8.89 18.14 -17.15
C TYR A 606 -8.08 19.42 -16.98
N LEU A 607 -7.70 20.09 -18.07
CA LEU A 607 -7.00 21.38 -18.00
C LEU A 607 -7.94 22.57 -17.84
N SER A 608 -9.24 22.37 -18.04
CA SER A 608 -10.26 23.43 -17.93
C SER A 608 -10.54 23.90 -16.49
N GLU A 609 -10.30 23.04 -15.50
CA GLU A 609 -10.46 23.31 -14.08
C GLU A 609 -9.43 22.52 -13.26
N VAL A 610 -9.08 22.99 -12.05
CA VAL A 610 -8.09 22.31 -11.19
C VAL A 610 -8.76 21.17 -10.41
N VAL A 611 -8.46 19.92 -10.79
CA VAL A 611 -8.99 18.69 -10.18
C VAL A 611 -7.90 17.84 -9.50
N THR A 612 -8.28 16.92 -8.60
CA THR A 612 -7.31 15.98 -7.98
C THR A 612 -6.88 14.88 -8.95
N MET A 613 -5.72 14.27 -8.71
CA MET A 613 -5.30 13.05 -9.42
C MET A 613 -6.36 11.94 -9.32
N ASN A 614 -7.00 11.77 -8.17
CA ASN A 614 -8.07 10.78 -8.00
C ASN A 614 -9.31 11.09 -8.83
N HIS A 615 -9.68 12.35 -9.01
CA HIS A 615 -10.79 12.70 -9.89
C HIS A 615 -10.53 12.23 -11.33
N ILE A 616 -9.32 12.49 -11.84
CA ILE A 616 -8.91 12.08 -13.19
C ILE A 616 -8.90 10.55 -13.30
N LYS A 617 -8.25 9.86 -12.35
CA LYS A 617 -8.22 8.38 -12.32
C LYS A 617 -9.63 7.80 -12.32
N ALA A 618 -10.52 8.26 -11.44
CA ALA A 618 -11.87 7.73 -11.32
C ALA A 618 -12.71 7.96 -12.59
N ASP A 619 -12.64 9.17 -13.15
CA ASP A 619 -13.37 9.52 -14.37
C ASP A 619 -12.89 8.67 -15.56
N ILE A 620 -11.58 8.51 -15.76
CA ILE A 620 -11.03 7.70 -16.86
C ILE A 620 -11.38 6.21 -16.68
N LEU A 621 -11.07 5.64 -15.51
CA LEU A 621 -11.27 4.21 -15.22
C LEU A 621 -12.74 3.76 -15.27
N LEU A 622 -13.69 4.69 -15.08
CA LEU A 622 -15.12 4.39 -15.14
C LEU A 622 -15.76 4.68 -16.51
N THR A 623 -15.08 5.41 -17.39
CA THR A 623 -15.62 5.80 -18.70
C THR A 623 -14.94 5.11 -19.88
N GLN A 624 -13.76 4.55 -19.67
CA GLN A 624 -12.99 3.82 -20.68
C GLN A 624 -13.03 2.31 -20.43
N ASP A 625 -12.91 1.54 -21.50
CA ASP A 625 -12.77 0.09 -21.39
C ASP A 625 -11.37 -0.22 -20.86
N ILE A 626 -11.28 -0.99 -19.80
CA ILE A 626 -10.01 -1.36 -19.18
C ILE A 626 -9.45 -2.61 -19.84
N SER A 627 -8.15 -2.57 -20.21
CA SER A 627 -7.43 -3.66 -20.88
C SER A 627 -6.89 -4.73 -19.94
#